data_AF-A0A8J6PYP1-F1
#
_entry.id   AF-A0A8J6PYP1-F1
#
_cell.length_a   1.000
_cell.length_b   1.000
_cell.length_c   1.000
_cell.angle_alpha   90.00
_cell.angle_beta   90.00
_cell.angle_gamma   90.00
#
_symmetry.space_group_name_H-M   'P 1'
#
loop_
_entity.id
_entity.type
_entity.pdbx_description
1 polymer ?
#
loop_
_entity_poly.entity_id
_entity_poly.type
_entity_poly.pdbx_seq_one_letter_code
_entity_poly.pdbx_strand_id
1 'polypeptide(L)' 'MVEVQRPPVATSNSHPEEMKAVYDLRIGKHVALQGSARITPAGVICTGIAVSAMILAFGFLASAVSRRAYSED' A
#
# COMPACT_ATOMS: atom_id res chain seq x y z
N MET A 1 35.74 -29.18 33.19
CA MET A 1 34.73 -28.96 32.13
C MET A 1 33.45 -28.54 32.83
N VAL A 2 33.15 -27.24 32.85
CA VAL A 2 31.88 -26.74 33.41
C VAL A 2 31.05 -26.31 32.21
N GLU A 3 29.99 -27.04 31.92
CA GLU A 3 29.03 -26.67 30.89
C GLU A 3 28.21 -25.49 31.44
N VAL A 4 28.55 -24.29 30.96
CA VAL A 4 27.77 -23.08 31.23
C VAL A 4 26.44 -23.24 30.48
N GLN A 5 25.41 -23.70 31.19
CA GLN A 5 24.03 -23.68 30.72
C GLN A 5 23.65 -22.23 30.43
N ARG A 6 23.85 -21.78 29.18
CA ARG A 6 23.34 -20.48 28.74
C ARG A 6 21.82 -20.57 28.75
N PRO A 7 21.10 -19.61 29.36
CA PRO A 7 19.64 -19.58 29.28
C PRO A 7 19.24 -19.63 27.81
N PRO A 8 18.11 -20.27 27.46
CA PRO A 8 17.65 -20.32 26.07
C PRO A 8 17.61 -18.88 25.56
N VAL A 9 18.42 -18.59 24.54
CA VAL A 9 18.33 -17.33 23.81
C VAL A 9 16.90 -17.29 23.32
N ALA A 10 16.08 -16.45 23.95
CA ALA A 10 14.79 -16.10 23.42
C ALA A 10 15.07 -15.69 21.98
N THR A 11 14.59 -16.47 21.02
CA THR A 11 14.53 -16.07 19.63
C THR A 11 13.52 -14.93 19.58
N SER A 12 13.96 -13.74 19.99
CA SER A 12 13.27 -12.49 19.71
C SER A 12 13.36 -12.32 18.20
N ASN A 13 12.45 -12.97 17.50
CA ASN A 13 12.12 -12.77 16.08
C ASN A 13 11.48 -11.38 15.89
N SER A 14 12.08 -10.35 16.46
CA SER A 14 11.54 -9.01 16.56
C SER A 14 12.69 -8.03 16.56
N HIS A 15 13.41 -7.98 15.45
CA HIS A 15 14.15 -6.79 15.07
C HIS A 15 13.10 -5.70 14.72
N PRO A 16 12.95 -4.67 15.57
CA PRO A 16 11.84 -3.71 15.49
C PRO A 16 11.93 -2.75 14.30
N GLU A 17 12.98 -2.82 13.47
CA GLU A 17 13.12 -2.01 12.26
C GLU A 17 12.20 -2.43 11.10
N GLU A 18 11.57 -3.61 11.15
CA GLU A 18 10.62 -4.02 10.10
C GLU A 18 9.25 -3.35 10.28
N MET A 19 9.05 -2.21 9.62
CA MET A 19 7.78 -1.48 9.59
C MET A 19 6.73 -2.27 8.78
N LYS A 20 6.03 -3.18 9.45
CA LYS A 20 4.87 -3.90 8.90
C LYS A 20 3.68 -2.96 8.93
N ALA A 21 3.05 -2.76 7.78
CA ALA A 21 1.78 -2.08 7.72
C ALA A 21 0.67 -3.12 7.51
N VAL A 22 -0.30 -3.07 8.42
CA VAL A 22 -1.51 -3.88 8.40
C VAL A 22 -2.64 -2.96 7.94
N TYR A 23 -3.34 -3.34 6.88
CA TYR A 23 -4.47 -2.59 6.34
C TYR A 23 -5.71 -3.44 6.49
N ASP A 24 -6.77 -2.81 7.01
CA ASP A 24 -8.13 -3.31 6.95
C ASP A 24 -8.97 -2.23 6.26
N LEU A 25 -9.22 -2.44 4.97
CA LEU A 25 -10.01 -1.52 4.15
C LEU A 25 -11.38 -2.13 3.91
N ARG A 26 -12.42 -1.49 4.43
CA ARG A 26 -13.81 -1.88 4.18
C ARG A 26 -14.46 -0.89 3.24
N ILE A 27 -14.89 -1.36 2.07
CA ILE A 27 -15.61 -0.57 1.07
C ILE A 27 -17.07 -1.03 1.07
N GLY A 28 -17.92 -0.23 1.70
CA GLY A 28 -19.35 -0.53 1.87
C GLY A 28 -19.61 -1.80 2.68
N LYS A 29 -20.69 -2.51 2.35
CA LYS A 29 -21.07 -3.77 3.02
C LYS A 29 -20.45 -5.02 2.38
N HIS A 30 -19.81 -4.89 1.22
CA HIS A 30 -19.50 -6.02 0.34
C HIS A 30 -18.02 -6.30 0.15
N VAL A 31 -17.13 -5.35 0.44
CA VAL A 31 -15.69 -5.53 0.22
C VAL A 31 -14.96 -5.25 1.51
N ALA A 32 -14.25 -6.26 2.02
CA ALA A 32 -13.29 -6.14 3.11
C ALA A 32 -11.95 -6.63 2.57
N LEU A 33 -10.94 -5.77 2.59
CA LEU A 33 -9.60 -6.05 2.13
C LEU A 33 -8.66 -5.97 3.31
N GLN A 34 -8.27 -7.15 3.81
CA GLN A 34 -7.34 -7.28 4.92
C GLN A 34 -5.99 -7.75 4.37
N GLY A 35 -4.92 -7.04 4.73
CA GLY A 35 -3.59 -7.36 4.24
C GLY A 35 -2.51 -6.90 5.19
N SER A 36 -1.37 -7.59 5.18
CA SER A 36 -0.17 -7.19 5.92
C SER A 36 1.00 -7.24 4.96
N ALA A 37 1.67 -6.11 4.74
CA ALA A 37 2.84 -6.04 3.89
C ALA A 37 3.93 -5.19 4.56
N ARG A 38 5.18 -5.45 4.17
CA ARG A 38 6.30 -4.58 4.52
C ARG A 38 6.16 -3.30 3.69
N ILE A 39 5.95 -2.16 4.34
CA ILE A 39 5.82 -0.86 3.67
C ILE A 39 7.07 -0.03 3.92
N THR A 40 7.48 0.70 2.89
CA THR A 40 8.46 1.79 3.02
C THR A 40 7.72 3.13 3.03
N PRO A 41 8.06 4.07 3.94
CA PRO A 41 7.41 5.39 3.97
C PRO A 41 7.50 6.14 2.62
N ALA A 42 8.65 6.05 1.96
CA ALA A 42 8.83 6.61 0.61
C ALA A 42 7.92 5.92 -0.43
N GLY A 43 7.74 4.60 -0.32
CA GLY A 43 6.86 3.84 -1.21
C GLY A 43 5.42 4.32 -1.16
N VAL A 44 4.88 4.61 0.03
CA VAL A 44 3.50 5.11 0.18
C VAL A 44 3.31 6.44 -0.52
N ILE A 45 4.24 7.38 -0.34
CA ILE A 45 4.18 8.69 -0.97
C ILE A 45 4.25 8.54 -2.50
N CYS A 46 5.18 7.74 -3.01
CA CYS A 46 5.31 7.48 -4.44
C CYS A 46 4.03 6.84 -5.02
N THR A 47 3.45 5.85 -4.33
CA THR A 47 2.19 5.23 -4.76
C THR A 47 1.05 6.25 -4.81
N GLY A 48 0.92 7.12 -3.79
CA GLY A 48 -0.09 8.18 -3.77
C GLY A 48 0.03 9.15 -4.96
N ILE A 49 1.25 9.59 -5.26
CA ILE A 49 1.52 10.47 -6.40
C ILE A 49 1.22 9.76 -7.73
N ALA A 50 1.70 8.52 -7.88
CA ALA A 50 1.47 7.73 -9.09
C ALA A 50 -0.02 7.51 -9.36
N VAL A 51 -0.79 7.10 -8.34
CA VAL A 51 -2.24 6.91 -8.45
C VAL A 51 -2.93 8.22 -8.82
N SER A 52 -2.55 9.34 -8.20
CA SER A 52 -3.13 10.65 -8.51
C SER A 52 -2.86 11.07 -9.97
N ALA A 53 -1.62 10.90 -10.44
CA ALA A 53 -1.25 11.19 -11.82
C ALA A 53 -2.03 10.32 -12.82
N MET A 54 -2.20 9.02 -12.52
CA MET A 54 -3.00 8.12 -13.35
C MET A 54 -4.46 8.58 -13.42
N ILE A 55 -5.08 8.89 -12.28
CA ILE A 55 -6.48 9.38 -12.24
C ILE A 55 -6.63 10.67 -13.05
N LEU A 56 -5.69 11.61 -12.91
CA LEU A 56 -5.71 12.86 -13.69
C LEU A 56 -5.56 12.60 -15.19
N ALA A 57 -4.67 11.71 -15.59
CA ALA A 57 -4.49 11.34 -17.00
C ALA A 57 -5.77 10.71 -17.58
N PHE A 58 -6.39 9.79 -16.85
CA PHE A 58 -7.66 9.19 -17.26
C PHE A 58 -8.80 10.21 -17.31
N GLY A 59 -8.90 11.11 -16.32
CA GLY A 59 -9.89 12.18 -16.31
C GLY A 59 -9.71 13.16 -17.47
N PHE A 60 -8.47 13.52 -17.78
CA PHE A 60 -8.16 14.36 -18.93
C PHE A 60 -8.52 13.67 -20.25
N LEU A 61 -8.15 12.39 -20.40
CA LEU A 61 -8.49 11.60 -21.58
C LEU A 61 -10.00 11.49 -21.78
N ALA A 62 -10.74 11.19 -20.70
CA ALA A 62 -12.21 11.14 -20.74
C ALA A 62 -12.82 12.49 -21.15
N SER A 63 -12.33 13.59 -20.58
CA SER A 63 -12.78 14.95 -20.93
C SER A 63 -12.52 15.28 -22.40
N ALA A 64 -11.35 14.91 -22.93
CA ALA A 64 -11.00 15.12 -24.33
C ALA A 64 -11.94 14.36 -25.28
N VAL A 65 -12.24 13.10 -24.97
CA VAL A 65 -13.19 12.29 -25.75
C VAL A 65 -14.59 12.88 -25.69
N SER A 66 -15.08 13.25 -24.51
CA SER A 66 -16.42 13.86 -24.36
C SER A 66 -16.56 15.15 -25.15
N ARG A 67 -15.55 16.04 -25.12
CA ARG A 67 -15.59 17.30 -25.89
C ARG A 67 -15.67 17.07 -27.39
N ARG A 68 -15.05 16.01 -27.90
CA ARG A 68 -15.12 15.66 -29.33
C ARG A 68 -16.50 15.14 -29.72
N ALA A 69 -17.13 14.32 -28.87
CA ALA A 69 -18.49 13.82 -29.09
C ALA A 69 -19.53 14.96 -29.13
N TYR A 70 -19.36 16.02 -28.35
CA TYR A 70 -20.24 17.21 -28.38
C TYR A 70 -20.02 18.14 -29.59
N SER A 71 -18.98 17.93 -30.40
CA SER A 71 -18.65 18.78 -31.54
C SER A 71 -19.08 18.19 -32.89
N GLU A 72 -19.69 17.01 -32.88
CA GLU A 72 -20.26 16.32 -34.05
C GLU A 72 -21.81 16.36 -34.06
N ASP A 73 -22.43 17.23 -33.26
CA ASP A 73 -23.83 17.67 -33.34
C ASP A 73 -23.88 19.13 -33.87
#